data_AF-A0AAX3P100-F1
#
_entry.id   AF-A0AAX3P100-F1
#
_cell.length_a   1.000
_cell.length_b   1.000
_cell.length_c   1.000
_cell.angle_alpha   90.00
_cell.angle_beta   90.00
_cell.angle_gamma   90.00
#
_symmetry.space_group_name_H-M   'P 1'
#
loop_
_entity.id
_entity.type
_entity.pdbx_description
1 polymer ?
#
loop_
_entity_poly.entity_id
_entity_poly.type
_entity_poly.pdbx_seq_one_letter_code
_entity_poly.pdbx_strand_id
1 'polypeptide(L)'
;MYRNHHNHTRPVATESTAAPARNETQQNYQGYDQYEQYEQYDPAPHYETQPPANAPRQGNAQRPASRSEPEGGKSPLLDKYPEYFSLKVHGSRAALNFCPDVTRKNFLTVSLEGAEMLNPATRVYNWQQKTRIQFTRGEYLEVVAVLLGMGNNPTVKFDNHGPQGGAKKGFQLTHQGKSVFCSVFEQNKPPKAVPIPLMEALQIAHMMLSIYVENYPGMSTDSVMTSLSTAIRRRDAVNTQTQH
;
A
#
# COMPACT_ATOMS: atom_id res chain seq x y z
N MET A 1 55.63 38.05 27.46
CA MET A 1 56.30 38.66 26.29
C MET A 1 56.60 37.56 25.28
N TYR A 2 56.29 37.83 24.01
CA TYR A 2 56.67 37.17 22.76
C TYR A 2 56.21 35.75 22.40
N ARG A 3 55.38 35.75 21.35
CA ARG A 3 55.06 34.69 20.38
C ARG A 3 56.00 34.83 19.17
N ASN A 4 56.33 33.72 18.50
CA ASN A 4 56.74 33.57 17.09
C ASN A 4 57.18 32.10 16.85
N HIS A 5 57.08 31.41 15.72
CA HIS A 5 56.19 31.37 14.55
C HIS A 5 56.72 30.23 13.62
N HIS A 6 55.86 29.37 13.06
CA HIS A 6 55.95 28.58 11.79
C HIS A 6 57.15 27.60 11.56
N ASN A 7 57.13 26.49 10.80
CA ASN A 7 56.22 25.97 9.77
C ASN A 7 56.46 24.45 9.49
N HIS A 8 55.41 23.76 9.02
CA HIS A 8 55.32 22.63 8.06
C HIS A 8 56.35 21.47 8.01
N THR A 9 55.88 20.22 8.22
CA THR A 9 55.93 19.11 7.21
C THR A 9 54.94 17.98 7.60
N ARG A 10 54.18 17.46 6.62
CA ARG A 10 53.30 16.26 6.68
C ARG A 10 54.14 14.98 6.42
N PRO A 11 53.74 13.77 6.89
CA PRO A 11 52.91 12.91 6.03
C PRO A 11 51.85 12.00 6.72
N VAL A 12 50.82 11.73 5.90
CA VAL A 12 50.01 10.49 5.71
C VAL A 12 49.19 9.91 6.89
N ALA A 13 47.88 9.96 6.68
CA ALA A 13 46.85 9.23 7.39
C ALA A 13 46.71 7.80 6.85
N THR A 14 46.47 6.83 7.73
CA THR A 14 45.87 5.54 7.39
C THR A 14 44.46 5.50 7.96
N GLU A 15 43.49 5.41 7.04
CA GLU A 15 42.07 5.20 7.32
C GLU A 15 41.85 3.78 7.87
N SER A 16 41.05 3.66 8.92
CA SER A 16 40.43 2.40 9.32
C SER A 16 38.92 2.56 9.19
N THR A 17 38.40 2.08 8.06
CA THR A 17 36.98 1.91 7.79
C THR A 17 36.59 0.47 8.11
N ALA A 18 35.77 0.27 9.15
CA ALA A 18 35.02 -0.96 9.35
C ALA A 18 33.73 -0.65 10.11
N ALA A 19 32.64 -0.47 9.38
CA ALA A 19 31.29 -0.47 9.92
C ALA A 19 30.88 -1.92 10.25
N PRO A 20 30.17 -2.18 11.35
CA PRO A 20 29.72 -3.53 11.67
C PRO A 20 28.58 -3.95 10.74
N ALA A 21 28.73 -5.14 10.15
CA ALA A 21 27.73 -5.81 9.34
C ALA A 21 26.45 -6.05 10.15
N ARG A 22 25.31 -5.63 9.60
CA ARG A 22 23.99 -6.00 10.10
C ARG A 22 23.72 -7.46 9.72
N ASN A 23 23.66 -8.33 10.72
CA ASN A 23 23.10 -9.67 10.57
C ASN A 23 21.60 -9.55 10.34
N GLU A 24 21.17 -9.68 9.08
CA GLU A 24 19.79 -9.96 8.74
C GLU A 24 19.53 -11.45 9.00
N THR A 25 18.98 -11.78 10.17
CA THR A 25 18.31 -13.06 10.37
C THR A 25 17.09 -13.11 9.45
N GLN A 26 17.27 -13.71 8.27
CA GLN A 26 16.17 -14.23 7.45
C GLN A 26 15.49 -15.34 8.25
N GLN A 27 14.41 -14.99 8.96
CA GLN A 27 13.46 -16.00 9.39
C GLN A 27 12.64 -16.40 8.17
N ASN A 28 12.78 -17.68 7.81
CA ASN A 28 12.10 -18.39 6.76
C ASN A 28 10.59 -18.38 7.03
N TYR A 29 9.83 -17.53 6.33
CA TYR A 29 8.36 -17.58 6.33
C TYR A 29 7.92 -18.67 5.37
N GLN A 30 7.88 -19.91 5.85
CA GLN A 30 7.21 -21.02 5.18
C GLN A 30 5.85 -21.24 5.85
N GLY A 31 4.79 -21.05 5.08
CA GLY A 31 3.44 -21.44 5.45
C GLY A 31 2.45 -20.29 5.35
N TYR A 32 1.99 -20.00 4.13
CA TYR A 32 0.57 -19.88 3.74
C TYR A 32 0.46 -19.92 2.20
N ASP A 33 0.97 -20.98 1.58
CA ASP A 33 0.70 -21.30 0.16
C ASP A 33 -0.58 -22.15 0.05
N GLN A 34 -1.72 -21.62 0.48
CA GLN A 34 -3.01 -22.21 0.10
C GLN A 34 -4.17 -21.23 0.34
N TYR A 35 -4.29 -20.23 -0.52
CA TYR A 35 -5.59 -19.64 -0.83
C TYR A 35 -5.80 -19.74 -2.33
N GLU A 36 -6.97 -20.25 -2.69
CA GLU A 36 -7.24 -20.93 -3.93
C GLU A 36 -7.07 -20.08 -5.20
N GLN A 37 -6.36 -20.70 -6.12
CA GLN A 37 -6.44 -20.62 -7.57
C GLN A 37 -7.89 -20.61 -8.09
N TYR A 38 -8.60 -19.47 -8.15
CA TYR A 38 -9.71 -19.25 -9.08
C TYR A 38 -9.95 -17.77 -9.40
N GLU A 39 -9.14 -17.17 -10.29
CA GLU A 39 -9.65 -16.14 -11.22
C GLU A 39 -8.94 -16.31 -12.56
N GLN A 40 -9.47 -17.23 -13.38
CA GLN A 40 -9.14 -17.33 -14.80
C GLN A 40 -9.65 -16.07 -15.50
N TYR A 41 -8.73 -15.19 -15.92
CA TYR A 41 -9.06 -13.94 -16.61
C TYR A 41 -8.93 -14.14 -18.13
N ASP A 42 -10.00 -13.83 -18.87
CA ASP A 42 -10.05 -13.81 -20.34
C ASP A 42 -9.24 -12.62 -20.91
N PRO A 43 -8.58 -12.75 -22.07
CA PRO A 43 -7.77 -11.67 -22.63
C PRO A 43 -8.63 -10.50 -23.15
N ALA A 44 -8.18 -9.27 -22.87
CA ALA A 44 -8.80 -8.04 -23.37
C ALA A 44 -8.56 -7.86 -24.89
N PRO A 45 -9.52 -7.29 -25.65
CA PRO A 45 -9.32 -7.00 -27.06
C PRO A 45 -8.39 -5.80 -27.25
N HIS A 46 -7.50 -5.91 -28.23
CA HIS A 46 -6.56 -4.88 -28.66
C HIS A 46 -7.30 -3.66 -29.25
N TYR A 47 -6.89 -2.46 -28.87
CA TYR A 47 -7.13 -1.26 -29.67
C TYR A 47 -5.80 -0.61 -30.03
N GLU A 48 -5.45 -0.74 -31.29
CA GLU A 48 -4.42 -0.01 -32.02
C GLU A 48 -4.90 1.43 -32.25
N THR A 49 -4.10 2.43 -31.88
CA THR A 49 -4.35 3.82 -32.27
C THR A 49 -3.13 4.39 -32.98
N GLN A 50 -3.17 4.39 -34.31
CA GLN A 50 -2.43 5.34 -35.13
C GLN A 50 -3.41 6.42 -35.64
N PRO A 51 -3.06 7.72 -35.60
CA PRO A 51 -3.88 8.75 -36.22
C PRO A 51 -3.40 9.05 -37.65
N PRO A 52 -4.30 9.52 -38.53
CA PRO A 52 -3.90 10.60 -39.42
C PRO A 52 -4.89 11.78 -39.43
N ALA A 53 -4.33 12.93 -39.85
CA ALA A 53 -4.95 14.24 -39.89
C ALA A 53 -5.70 14.54 -41.22
N ASN A 54 -6.57 15.56 -41.14
CA ASN A 54 -7.16 16.42 -42.20
C ASN A 54 -8.47 16.01 -42.95
N ALA A 55 -9.60 16.57 -42.45
CA ALA A 55 -10.74 17.27 -43.11
C ALA A 55 -11.66 16.55 -44.15
N PRO A 56 -12.89 17.04 -44.50
CA PRO A 56 -13.76 18.09 -43.92
C PRO A 56 -15.23 17.67 -43.61
N ARG A 57 -16.01 18.58 -43.00
CA ARG A 57 -17.44 18.47 -42.60
C ARG A 57 -18.44 18.53 -43.77
N GLN A 58 -19.46 17.66 -43.79
CA GLN A 58 -20.90 17.98 -44.01
C GLN A 58 -21.79 16.72 -44.00
N GLY A 59 -23.01 16.84 -43.45
CA GLY A 59 -24.13 15.93 -43.75
C GLY A 59 -24.84 15.32 -42.54
N ASN A 60 -26.09 15.74 -42.31
CA ASN A 60 -27.02 15.15 -41.34
C ASN A 60 -27.19 13.65 -41.56
N ALA A 61 -26.85 12.84 -40.55
CA ALA A 61 -27.31 11.46 -40.41
C ALA A 61 -27.59 11.20 -38.93
N GLN A 62 -28.71 10.52 -38.67
CA GLN A 62 -29.26 10.27 -37.34
C GLN A 62 -28.19 9.79 -36.35
N ARG A 63 -28.15 10.47 -35.20
CA ARG A 63 -27.35 10.09 -34.02
C ARG A 63 -27.77 8.67 -33.60
N PRO A 64 -26.87 7.66 -33.63
CA PRO A 64 -27.19 6.36 -33.06
C PRO A 64 -27.49 6.58 -31.58
N ALA A 65 -28.57 5.97 -31.11
CA ALA A 65 -29.01 6.00 -29.73
C ALA A 65 -27.79 5.78 -28.82
N SER A 66 -27.56 6.76 -27.96
CA SER A 66 -26.61 6.66 -26.85
C SER A 66 -26.85 5.34 -26.14
N ARG A 67 -25.86 4.45 -26.25
CA ARG A 67 -25.76 3.24 -25.44
C ARG A 67 -26.00 3.67 -24.00
N SER A 68 -27.10 3.20 -23.43
CA SER A 68 -27.44 3.42 -22.04
C SER A 68 -26.28 2.90 -21.21
N GLU A 69 -25.48 3.80 -20.64
CA GLU A 69 -24.70 3.45 -19.48
C GLU A 69 -25.69 3.00 -18.41
N PRO A 70 -25.45 1.89 -17.70
CA PRO A 70 -26.33 1.51 -16.60
C PRO A 70 -26.37 2.68 -15.61
N GLU A 71 -27.59 3.14 -15.32
CA GLU A 71 -27.85 4.26 -14.42
C GLU A 71 -27.12 4.08 -13.09
N GLY A 72 -26.15 4.96 -12.84
CA GLY A 72 -26.20 5.87 -11.68
C GLY A 72 -26.41 5.27 -10.30
N GLY A 73 -25.90 4.07 -10.00
CA GLY A 73 -25.71 3.65 -8.62
C GLY A 73 -24.63 4.51 -7.97
N LYS A 74 -25.00 5.47 -7.11
CA LYS A 74 -24.03 6.21 -6.28
C LYS A 74 -23.20 5.19 -5.50
N SER A 75 -21.87 5.29 -5.58
CA SER A 75 -20.99 4.41 -4.80
C SER A 75 -21.31 4.61 -3.31
N PRO A 76 -21.54 3.53 -2.53
CA PRO A 76 -21.79 3.64 -1.08
C PRO A 76 -20.70 4.41 -0.33
N LEU A 77 -19.49 4.50 -0.89
CA LEU A 77 -18.39 5.26 -0.32
C LEU A 77 -18.55 6.77 -0.50
N LEU A 78 -19.19 7.25 -1.58
CA LEU A 78 -19.40 8.68 -1.83
C LEU A 78 -20.40 9.30 -0.84
N ASP A 79 -21.33 8.50 -0.31
CA ASP A 79 -22.26 8.96 0.72
C ASP A 79 -21.59 8.99 2.11
N LYS A 80 -20.56 8.15 2.34
CA LYS A 80 -19.86 8.04 3.62
C LYS A 80 -18.63 8.95 3.72
N TYR A 81 -17.95 9.20 2.61
CA TYR A 81 -16.71 9.96 2.55
C TYR A 81 -16.81 11.06 1.49
N PRO A 82 -16.25 12.26 1.76
CA PRO A 82 -16.15 13.29 0.75
C PRO A 82 -15.43 12.79 -0.51
N GLU A 83 -15.79 13.34 -1.67
CA GLU A 83 -15.05 13.12 -2.90
C GLU A 83 -13.56 13.41 -2.67
N TYR A 84 -12.68 12.49 -3.10
CA TYR A 84 -11.22 12.55 -2.87
C TYR A 84 -10.73 12.42 -1.42
N PHE A 85 -11.58 12.01 -0.48
CA PHE A 85 -11.14 11.70 0.88
C PHE A 85 -10.02 10.65 0.86
N SER A 86 -8.96 10.93 1.62
CA SER A 86 -7.83 10.02 1.79
C SER A 86 -7.03 10.38 3.02
N LEU A 87 -6.30 9.41 3.58
CA LEU A 87 -5.37 9.61 4.68
C LEU A 87 -3.93 9.54 4.15
N LYS A 88 -3.20 10.65 4.26
CA LYS A 88 -1.82 10.78 3.79
C LYS A 88 -0.83 10.68 4.93
N VAL A 89 0.29 10.01 4.68
CA VAL A 89 1.42 9.93 5.61
C VAL A 89 2.69 10.31 4.87
N HIS A 90 3.44 11.27 5.40
CA HIS A 90 4.64 11.80 4.76
C HIS A 90 5.90 11.29 5.47
N GLY A 91 6.77 10.61 4.72
CA GLY A 91 8.09 10.19 5.17
C GLY A 91 9.21 11.07 4.59
N SER A 92 10.46 10.72 4.88
CA SER A 92 11.62 11.48 4.43
C SER A 92 12.01 11.26 2.96
N ARG A 93 11.53 10.18 2.33
CA ARG A 93 11.85 9.82 0.93
C ARG A 93 10.64 9.44 0.09
N ALA A 94 9.50 9.23 0.74
CA ALA A 94 8.26 8.82 0.10
C ALA A 94 7.06 9.27 0.94
N ALA A 95 5.89 9.25 0.34
CA ALA A 95 4.61 9.44 1.02
C ALA A 95 3.67 8.29 0.68
N LEU A 96 2.78 7.99 1.63
CA LEU A 96 1.70 7.04 1.48
C LEU A 96 0.36 7.77 1.41
N ASN A 97 -0.61 7.15 0.74
CA ASN A 97 -1.97 7.62 0.65
C ASN A 97 -2.93 6.43 0.74
N PHE A 98 -3.85 6.44 1.70
CA PHE A 98 -4.89 5.44 1.87
C PHE A 98 -6.22 6.03 1.39
N CYS A 99 -6.77 5.45 0.33
CA CYS A 99 -7.98 5.92 -0.34
C CYS A 99 -9.09 4.89 -0.18
N PRO A 100 -10.31 5.25 0.28
CA PRO A 100 -11.48 4.41 0.07
C PRO A 100 -11.61 4.02 -1.41
N ASP A 101 -11.97 2.78 -1.67
CA ASP A 101 -12.00 2.23 -3.03
C ASP A 101 -13.01 1.08 -3.16
N VAL A 102 -13.33 0.68 -4.39
CA VAL A 102 -14.23 -0.44 -4.66
C VAL A 102 -13.57 -1.40 -5.65
N THR A 103 -13.58 -2.70 -5.35
CA THR A 103 -13.07 -3.70 -6.29
C THR A 103 -14.01 -3.88 -7.48
N ARG A 104 -13.54 -4.51 -8.56
CA ARG A 104 -14.40 -4.86 -9.71
C ARG A 104 -15.59 -5.76 -9.34
N LYS A 105 -15.50 -6.47 -8.22
CA LYS A 105 -16.56 -7.33 -7.67
C LYS A 105 -17.36 -6.64 -6.56
N ASN A 106 -17.39 -5.30 -6.54
CA ASN A 106 -18.16 -4.46 -5.61
C ASN A 106 -17.82 -4.67 -4.13
N PHE A 107 -16.61 -5.11 -3.81
CA PHE A 107 -16.14 -5.13 -2.42
C PHE A 107 -15.61 -3.74 -2.06
N LEU A 108 -16.21 -3.11 -1.06
CA LEU A 108 -15.77 -1.83 -0.52
C LEU A 108 -14.45 -2.05 0.25
N THR A 109 -13.40 -1.37 -0.17
CA THR A 109 -12.02 -1.62 0.25
C THR A 109 -11.23 -0.31 0.37
N VAL A 110 -9.92 -0.41 0.51
CA VAL A 110 -8.97 0.70 0.53
C VAL A 110 -7.85 0.40 -0.46
N SER A 111 -7.43 1.41 -1.19
CA SER A 111 -6.20 1.41 -1.98
C SER A 111 -5.08 2.11 -1.22
N LEU A 112 -3.91 1.49 -1.23
CA LEU A 112 -2.64 2.03 -0.77
C LEU A 112 -1.85 2.56 -1.95
N GLU A 113 -1.48 3.83 -1.91
CA GLU A 113 -0.58 4.46 -2.87
C GLU A 113 0.74 4.86 -2.21
N GLY A 114 1.86 4.60 -2.88
CA GLY A 114 3.19 5.08 -2.52
C GLY A 114 3.78 5.98 -3.59
N ALA A 115 4.17 7.19 -3.23
CA ALA A 115 4.81 8.17 -4.10
C ALA A 115 6.22 8.52 -3.62
N GLU A 116 7.17 8.60 -4.55
CA GLU A 116 8.55 9.03 -4.25
C GLU A 116 8.64 10.54 -4.07
N MET A 117 9.50 11.01 -3.19
CA MET A 117 9.77 12.43 -3.01
C MET A 117 10.63 12.97 -4.16
N LEU A 118 10.15 14.01 -4.85
CA LEU A 118 10.87 14.68 -5.94
C LEU A 118 11.84 15.74 -5.41
N ASN A 119 11.44 16.45 -4.35
CA ASN A 119 12.22 17.56 -3.81
C ASN A 119 12.14 17.55 -2.27
N PRO A 120 13.26 17.29 -1.56
CA PRO A 120 13.31 17.31 -0.10
C PRO A 120 12.97 18.67 0.52
N ALA A 121 13.35 19.78 -0.12
CA ALA A 121 13.17 21.12 0.44
C ALA A 121 11.70 21.56 0.41
N THR A 122 10.98 21.18 -0.65
CA THR A 122 9.57 21.56 -0.84
C THR A 122 8.58 20.46 -0.46
N ARG A 123 9.07 19.27 -0.08
CA ARG A 123 8.25 18.08 0.24
C ARG A 123 7.22 17.75 -0.86
N VAL A 124 7.64 17.88 -2.12
CA VAL A 124 6.82 17.52 -3.29
C VAL A 124 7.02 16.04 -3.60
N TYR A 125 5.93 15.32 -3.85
CA TYR A 125 5.93 13.89 -4.14
C TYR A 125 5.38 13.59 -5.54
N ASN A 126 5.93 12.59 -6.20
CA ASN A 126 5.56 12.17 -7.55
C ASN A 126 4.28 11.31 -7.56
N TRP A 127 3.13 11.96 -7.35
CA TRP A 127 1.84 11.27 -7.40
C TRP A 127 1.45 10.78 -8.80
N GLN A 128 2.05 11.34 -9.86
CA GLN A 128 1.82 10.89 -11.23
C GLN A 128 2.44 9.51 -11.50
N GLN A 129 3.58 9.20 -10.89
CA GLN A 129 4.29 7.91 -11.02
C GLN A 129 4.18 7.04 -9.76
N LYS A 130 3.10 7.18 -9.01
CA LYS A 130 2.83 6.39 -7.79
C LYS A 130 2.70 4.90 -8.08
N THR A 131 3.06 4.09 -7.09
CA THR A 131 2.65 2.68 -7.02
C THR A 131 1.33 2.62 -6.29
N ARG A 132 0.28 2.07 -6.91
CA ARG A 132 -1.04 1.86 -6.28
C ARG A 132 -1.35 0.37 -6.18
N ILE A 133 -1.85 -0.05 -5.01
CA ILE A 133 -2.29 -1.41 -4.71
C ILE A 133 -3.66 -1.31 -4.03
N GLN A 134 -4.65 -2.02 -4.56
CA GLN A 134 -5.96 -2.16 -3.92
C GLN A 134 -5.93 -3.39 -3.02
N PHE A 135 -6.28 -3.25 -1.74
CA PHE A 135 -6.34 -4.38 -0.83
C PHE A 135 -7.44 -5.35 -1.25
N THR A 136 -7.10 -6.64 -1.29
CA THR A 136 -8.08 -7.69 -1.56
C THR A 136 -8.92 -7.98 -0.33
N ARG A 137 -10.03 -8.70 -0.52
CA ARG A 137 -10.89 -9.13 0.60
C ARG A 137 -10.14 -9.98 1.62
N GLY A 138 -9.22 -10.85 1.16
CA GLY A 138 -8.45 -11.75 2.03
C GLY A 138 -7.38 -11.02 2.85
N GLU A 139 -6.77 -9.98 2.28
CA GLU A 139 -5.72 -9.19 2.95
C GLU A 139 -6.28 -8.23 4.01
N TYR A 140 -7.50 -7.76 3.79
CA TYR A 140 -8.03 -6.56 4.44
C TYR A 140 -7.94 -6.58 5.97
N LEU A 141 -8.41 -7.66 6.59
CA LEU A 141 -8.43 -7.77 8.05
C LEU A 141 -7.06 -8.03 8.66
N GLU A 142 -6.13 -8.65 7.92
CA GLU A 142 -4.75 -8.79 8.39
C GLU A 142 -4.04 -7.44 8.42
N VAL A 143 -4.28 -6.59 7.42
CA VAL A 143 -3.79 -5.20 7.41
C VAL A 143 -4.33 -4.43 8.62
N VAL A 144 -5.63 -4.54 8.90
CA VAL A 144 -6.25 -3.93 10.10
C VAL A 144 -5.59 -4.44 11.38
N ALA A 145 -5.39 -5.74 11.51
CA ALA A 145 -4.75 -6.34 12.69
C ALA A 145 -3.34 -5.79 12.91
N VAL A 146 -2.53 -5.65 11.86
CA VAL A 146 -1.18 -5.07 11.96
C VAL A 146 -1.22 -3.59 12.33
N LEU A 147 -2.11 -2.80 11.73
CA LEU A 147 -2.25 -1.37 12.06
C LEU A 147 -2.64 -1.15 13.53
N LEU A 148 -3.43 -2.06 14.10
CA LEU A 148 -3.85 -2.05 15.51
C LEU A 148 -2.85 -2.73 16.46
N GLY A 149 -1.73 -3.26 15.94
CA GLY A 149 -0.72 -3.94 16.75
C GLY A 149 -1.22 -5.25 17.37
N MET A 150 -2.17 -5.94 16.73
CA MET A 150 -2.72 -7.19 17.22
C MET A 150 -1.79 -8.38 16.99
N GLY A 151 -1.53 -9.13 18.06
CA GLY A 151 -0.74 -10.35 18.05
C GLY A 151 0.70 -10.16 18.54
N ASN A 152 1.43 -11.26 18.67
CA ASN A 152 2.79 -11.27 19.23
C ASN A 152 3.83 -10.69 18.27
N ASN A 153 3.64 -10.86 16.96
CA ASN A 153 4.48 -10.30 15.91
C ASN A 153 3.59 -9.76 14.77
N PRO A 154 3.02 -8.54 14.91
CA PRO A 154 2.09 -8.00 13.94
C PRO A 154 2.84 -7.58 12.66
N THR A 155 2.91 -8.49 11.69
CA THR A 155 3.53 -8.25 10.39
C THR A 155 2.72 -8.95 9.28
N VAL A 156 2.65 -8.30 8.12
CA VAL A 156 2.09 -8.87 6.89
C VAL A 156 2.96 -8.49 5.70
N LYS A 157 3.03 -9.37 4.71
CA LYS A 157 3.60 -9.09 3.40
C LYS A 157 2.72 -9.73 2.35
N PHE A 158 2.29 -8.93 1.37
CA PHE A 158 1.52 -9.39 0.23
C PHE A 158 2.22 -8.98 -1.05
N ASP A 159 2.39 -9.95 -1.94
CA ASP A 159 3.11 -9.84 -3.20
C ASP A 159 2.18 -10.18 -4.37
N ASN A 160 2.72 -10.18 -5.60
CA ASN A 160 2.03 -10.62 -6.81
C ASN A 160 0.77 -9.81 -7.22
N HIS A 161 0.58 -8.60 -6.68
CA HIS A 161 -0.37 -7.65 -7.25
C HIS A 161 0.11 -7.18 -8.64
N GLY A 162 -0.80 -6.63 -9.43
CA GLY A 162 -0.52 -6.15 -10.79
C GLY A 162 -0.98 -7.12 -11.87
N PRO A 163 -1.05 -6.67 -13.14
CA PRO A 163 -1.61 -7.47 -14.22
C PRO A 163 -0.80 -8.75 -14.46
N GLN A 164 -1.44 -9.78 -15.01
CA GLN A 164 -0.76 -10.97 -15.47
C GLN A 164 0.27 -10.60 -16.54
N GLY A 165 1.49 -11.14 -16.43
CA GLY A 165 2.62 -10.78 -17.31
C GLY A 165 3.18 -9.38 -17.16
N GLY A 166 2.61 -8.53 -16.29
CA GLY A 166 3.11 -7.18 -16.04
C GLY A 166 3.89 -7.04 -14.74
N ALA A 167 4.31 -5.81 -14.45
CA ALA A 167 5.08 -5.46 -13.28
C ALA A 167 4.36 -5.88 -11.99
N LYS A 168 5.02 -6.73 -11.21
CA LYS A 168 4.49 -7.18 -9.92
C LYS A 168 4.64 -6.09 -8.86
N LYS A 169 3.61 -5.97 -8.04
CA LYS A 169 3.50 -5.01 -6.94
C LYS A 169 3.25 -5.76 -5.65
N GLY A 170 3.58 -5.14 -4.54
CA GLY A 170 3.27 -5.66 -3.22
C GLY A 170 3.54 -4.64 -2.14
N PHE A 171 3.21 -5.03 -0.92
CA PHE A 171 3.41 -4.21 0.25
C PHE A 171 3.75 -5.06 1.47
N GLN A 172 4.37 -4.42 2.45
CA GLN A 172 4.65 -5.00 3.75
C GLN A 172 4.30 -3.99 4.83
N LEU A 173 3.67 -4.46 5.91
CA LEU A 173 3.46 -3.69 7.14
C LEU A 173 4.06 -4.47 8.31
N THR A 174 4.73 -3.75 9.21
CA THR A 174 5.23 -4.31 10.48
C THR A 174 5.00 -3.30 11.60
N HIS A 175 4.26 -3.70 12.63
CA HIS A 175 4.03 -2.86 13.80
C HIS A 175 5.26 -2.83 14.71
N GLN A 176 5.77 -1.64 15.03
CA GLN A 176 7.00 -1.40 15.79
C GLN A 176 6.73 -0.71 17.15
N GLY A 177 5.49 -0.77 17.62
CA GLY A 177 5.06 -0.15 18.88
C GLY A 177 4.73 1.34 18.73
N LYS A 178 5.72 2.16 18.36
CA LYS A 178 5.53 3.62 18.18
C LYS A 178 5.09 4.03 16.78
N SER A 179 5.23 3.12 15.83
CA SER A 179 4.88 3.30 14.42
C SER A 179 4.61 1.97 13.76
N VAL A 180 3.95 1.99 12.61
CA VAL A 180 3.88 0.87 11.67
C VAL A 180 4.79 1.18 10.51
N PHE A 181 5.84 0.39 10.32
CA PHE A 181 6.65 0.49 9.13
C PHE A 181 5.86 -0.05 7.94
N CYS A 182 5.63 0.76 6.91
CA CYS A 182 4.96 0.36 5.68
C CYS A 182 5.90 0.54 4.50
N SER A 183 6.03 -0.49 3.66
CA SER A 183 6.81 -0.47 2.42
C SER A 183 5.93 -0.89 1.26
N VAL A 184 5.86 -0.06 0.22
CA VAL A 184 5.16 -0.36 -1.04
C VAL A 184 6.19 -0.55 -2.14
N PHE A 185 6.14 -1.66 -2.86
CA PHE A 185 7.10 -2.00 -3.89
C PHE A 185 6.43 -2.39 -5.21
N GLU A 186 7.16 -2.15 -6.29
CA GLU A 186 6.76 -2.42 -7.67
C GLU A 186 8.03 -2.78 -8.44
N GLN A 187 7.96 -3.80 -9.29
CA GLN A 187 9.09 -4.25 -10.09
C GLN A 187 9.71 -3.06 -10.86
N ASN A 188 11.04 -3.00 -10.86
CA ASN A 188 11.85 -1.95 -11.49
C ASN A 188 11.62 -0.52 -10.94
N LYS A 189 11.01 -0.37 -9.75
CA LYS A 189 10.92 0.90 -9.04
C LYS A 189 11.52 0.78 -7.64
N PRO A 190 12.12 1.86 -7.11
CA PRO A 190 12.55 1.87 -5.71
C PRO A 190 11.33 1.66 -4.79
N PRO A 191 11.47 0.90 -3.68
CA PRO A 191 10.44 0.78 -2.65
C PRO A 191 10.14 2.11 -1.95
N LYS A 192 8.87 2.34 -1.64
CA LYS A 192 8.38 3.52 -0.91
C LYS A 192 8.14 3.11 0.53
N ALA A 193 9.15 3.33 1.36
CA ALA A 193 9.15 2.97 2.77
C ALA A 193 8.84 4.20 3.64
N VAL A 194 7.80 4.12 4.47
CA VAL A 194 7.35 5.21 5.35
C VAL A 194 6.98 4.63 6.73
N PRO A 195 7.55 5.13 7.84
CA PRO A 195 7.04 4.86 9.16
C PRO A 195 5.74 5.65 9.38
N ILE A 196 4.63 4.94 9.57
CA ILE A 196 3.33 5.52 9.92
C ILE A 196 3.30 5.68 11.44
N PRO A 197 3.21 6.90 12.01
CA PRO A 197 3.14 7.03 13.45
C PRO A 197 1.86 6.39 14.01
N LEU A 198 1.91 5.98 15.28
CA LEU A 198 0.87 5.11 15.87
C LEU A 198 -0.54 5.69 15.77
N MET A 199 -0.70 7.00 15.98
CA MET A 199 -2.03 7.63 15.96
C MET A 199 -2.64 7.68 14.56
N GLU A 200 -1.81 7.88 13.53
CA GLU A 200 -2.19 7.82 12.12
C GLU A 200 -2.52 6.39 11.71
N ALA A 201 -1.74 5.40 12.15
CA ALA A 201 -2.04 3.99 11.92
C ALA A 201 -3.41 3.61 12.50
N LEU A 202 -3.73 4.10 13.70
CA LEU A 202 -5.04 3.90 14.35
C LEU A 202 -6.17 4.53 13.53
N GLN A 203 -6.00 5.76 13.04
CA GLN A 203 -6.99 6.43 12.19
C GLN A 203 -7.24 5.69 10.88
N ILE A 204 -6.17 5.17 10.25
CA ILE A 204 -6.28 4.34 9.05
C ILE A 204 -7.05 3.06 9.35
N ALA A 205 -6.76 2.38 10.47
CA ALA A 205 -7.50 1.20 10.88
C ALA A 205 -8.99 1.49 11.14
N HIS A 206 -9.33 2.62 11.75
CA HIS A 206 -10.72 3.03 11.97
C HIS A 206 -11.46 3.28 10.65
N MET A 207 -10.84 4.00 9.72
CA MET A 207 -11.38 4.18 8.37
C MET A 207 -11.63 2.81 7.73
N MET A 208 -10.64 1.91 7.77
CA MET A 208 -10.76 0.57 7.20
C MET A 208 -11.88 -0.25 7.83
N LEU A 209 -11.98 -0.31 9.15
CA LEU A 209 -13.06 -1.03 9.86
C LEU A 209 -14.43 -0.48 9.48
N SER A 210 -14.56 0.84 9.41
CA SER A 210 -15.83 1.47 9.04
C SER A 210 -16.23 1.16 7.59
N ILE A 211 -15.29 1.00 6.66
CA ILE A 211 -15.56 0.58 5.28
C ILE A 211 -15.90 -0.91 5.24
N TYR A 212 -15.17 -1.73 6.00
CA TYR A 212 -15.34 -3.17 6.01
C TYR A 212 -16.77 -3.58 6.38
N VAL A 213 -17.34 -3.00 7.44
CA VAL A 213 -18.69 -3.34 7.91
C VAL A 213 -19.78 -3.01 6.89
N GLU A 214 -19.57 -2.06 5.99
CA GLU A 214 -20.53 -1.73 4.92
C GLU A 214 -20.68 -2.88 3.90
N ASN A 215 -19.71 -3.80 3.83
CA ASN A 215 -19.84 -5.01 3.01
C ASN A 215 -20.77 -6.05 3.64
N TYR A 216 -21.16 -5.90 4.91
CA TYR A 216 -21.87 -6.91 5.69
C TYR A 216 -23.01 -6.27 6.50
N PRO A 217 -24.21 -6.11 5.90
CA PRO A 217 -25.35 -5.49 6.58
C PRO A 217 -25.64 -6.12 7.95
N GLY A 218 -25.76 -5.27 8.98
CA GLY A 218 -25.99 -5.70 10.36
C GLY A 218 -24.73 -6.08 11.16
N MET A 219 -23.55 -6.08 10.54
CA MET A 219 -22.28 -6.27 11.24
C MET A 219 -21.83 -4.98 11.92
N SER A 220 -21.53 -5.03 13.22
CA SER A 220 -20.90 -3.92 13.94
C SER A 220 -19.37 -4.03 13.91
N THR A 221 -18.68 -2.91 14.08
CA THR A 221 -17.22 -2.89 14.22
C THR A 221 -16.76 -3.70 15.43
N ASP A 222 -17.52 -3.70 16.53
CA ASP A 222 -17.19 -4.46 17.74
C ASP A 222 -17.22 -5.98 17.51
N SER A 223 -18.17 -6.46 16.71
CA SER A 223 -18.24 -7.87 16.32
C SER A 223 -17.05 -8.29 15.44
N VAL A 224 -16.65 -7.42 14.51
CA VAL A 224 -15.44 -7.62 13.69
C VAL A 224 -14.19 -7.63 14.58
N MET A 225 -14.07 -6.69 15.51
CA MET A 225 -12.92 -6.59 16.41
C MET A 225 -12.82 -7.80 17.35
N THR A 226 -13.95 -8.28 17.86
CA THR A 226 -14.01 -9.47 18.72
C THR A 226 -13.58 -10.74 17.98
N SER A 227 -14.12 -10.95 16.77
CA SER A 227 -13.78 -12.11 15.95
C SER A 227 -12.33 -12.06 15.47
N LEU A 228 -11.84 -10.89 15.02
CA LEU A 228 -10.46 -10.68 14.60
C LEU A 228 -9.48 -10.94 15.74
N SER A 229 -9.70 -10.36 16.92
CA SER A 229 -8.87 -10.62 18.11
C SER A 229 -8.82 -12.11 18.45
N THR A 230 -9.96 -12.80 18.38
CA THR A 230 -10.03 -14.25 18.62
C THR A 230 -9.22 -15.04 17.59
N ALA A 231 -9.34 -14.70 16.31
CA ALA A 231 -8.59 -15.36 15.24
C ALA A 231 -7.07 -15.15 15.39
N ILE A 232 -6.63 -13.93 15.67
CA ILE A 232 -5.21 -13.60 15.87
C ILE A 232 -4.64 -14.34 17.07
N ARG A 233 -5.35 -14.38 18.21
CA ARG A 233 -4.91 -15.15 19.39
C ARG A 233 -4.75 -16.64 19.09
N ARG A 234 -5.68 -17.23 18.32
CA ARG A 234 -5.59 -18.64 17.91
C ARG A 234 -4.39 -18.90 17.01
N ARG A 235 -4.15 -18.03 16.02
CA ARG A 235 -2.98 -18.10 15.13
C ARG A 235 -1.68 -18.09 15.94
N ASP A 236 -1.56 -17.16 16.88
CA ASP A 236 -0.35 -17.00 17.68
C ASP A 236 -0.12 -18.17 18.65
N ALA A 237 -1.18 -18.79 19.17
CA ALA A 237 -1.09 -19.99 20.00
C ALA A 237 -0.52 -21.19 19.23
N VAL A 238 -0.94 -21.40 17.97
CA VAL A 238 -0.40 -22.46 17.10
C VAL A 238 1.09 -22.24 16.82
N ASN A 239 1.49 -21.00 16.51
CA ASN A 239 2.88 -20.66 16.23
C ASN A 239 3.82 -20.83 17.43
N THR A 240 3.29 -20.82 18.65
CA THR A 240 4.07 -21.06 19.88
C THR A 240 4.31 -22.55 20.11
N GLN A 241 3.37 -23.41 19.69
CA GLN A 241 3.47 -24.87 19.88
C GLN A 241 4.43 -25.55 18.91
N THR A 242 4.67 -24.97 17.73
CA THR A 242 5.60 -25.52 16.72
C THR A 242 7.08 -25.17 16.98
N GLN A 243 7.38 -24.39 18.03
CA GLN A 243 8.74 -23.97 18.38
C GLN A 243 9.35 -24.75 19.56
N HIS A 244 8.66 -25.77 20.07
CA HIS A 244 9.11 -26.68 21.12
C HIS A 244 9.18 -28.12 20.61
#